data_AF-A0A1W6KN97-F1
#
_entry.id   AF-A0A1W6KN97-F1
#
_cell.length_a   1.000
_cell.length_b   1.000
_cell.length_c   1.000
_cell.angle_alpha   90.00
_cell.angle_beta   90.00
_cell.angle_gamma   90.00
#
_symmetry.space_group_name_H-M   'P 1'
#
loop_
_entity.id
_entity.type
_entity.pdbx_description
1 polymer ?
#
loop_
_entity_poly.entity_id
_entity_poly.type
_entity_poly.pdbx_seq_one_letter_code
_entity_poly.pdbx_strand_id
1 'polypeptide(L)'
;MAGSFSLFHWLVILVPLSVGLILAFKKPAAGPNRFGDLPQAMGFGQAISSFFRKYVDFNGRASRSEFWFSTLFVILVSFALYLIEPTGALGGIWSLAVFLPSIAMATRRLHDINRSGWFQLFALLVPIGTIVVLAWYCKAPAAADSRASAF
;
A
#
# COMPACT_ATOMS: atom_id res chain seq x y z
N MET A 1 -20.64 39.18 1.97
CA MET A 1 -19.81 39.15 0.74
C MET A 1 -19.46 37.70 0.46
N ALA A 2 -20.20 37.02 -0.40
CA ALA A 2 -19.83 35.67 -0.82
C ALA A 2 -18.68 35.82 -1.82
N GLY A 3 -17.48 35.35 -1.47
CA GLY A 3 -16.35 35.33 -2.38
C GLY A 3 -16.71 34.46 -3.59
N SER A 4 -16.81 35.06 -4.78
CA SER A 4 -17.10 34.32 -6.00
C SER A 4 -15.95 33.34 -6.29
N PHE A 5 -16.27 32.05 -6.35
CA PHE A 5 -15.32 31.01 -6.76
C PHE A 5 -14.94 31.27 -8.23
N SER A 6 -13.77 31.88 -8.45
CA SER A 6 -13.20 32.06 -9.79
C SER A 6 -12.95 30.70 -10.46
N LEU A 7 -13.03 30.67 -11.79
CA LEU A 7 -12.64 29.55 -12.66
C LEU A 7 -11.31 28.90 -12.25
N PHE A 8 -10.36 29.70 -11.76
CA PHE A 8 -9.07 29.21 -11.26
C PHE A 8 -9.20 28.20 -10.12
N HIS A 9 -10.10 28.44 -9.14
CA HIS A 9 -10.33 27.52 -8.02
C HIS A 9 -10.91 26.20 -8.52
N TRP A 10 -11.82 26.26 -9.50
CA TRP A 10 -12.39 25.07 -10.12
C TRP A 10 -11.32 24.27 -10.87
N LEU A 11 -10.37 24.92 -11.55
CA LEU A 11 -9.26 24.21 -12.19
C LEU A 11 -8.36 23.51 -11.16
N VAL A 12 -8.02 24.19 -10.05
CA VAL A 12 -7.19 23.63 -8.97
C VAL A 12 -7.85 22.42 -8.30
N ILE A 13 -9.18 22.35 -8.28
CA ILE A 13 -9.92 21.22 -7.70
C ILE A 13 -10.14 20.11 -8.75
N LEU A 14 -10.67 20.45 -9.92
CA LEU A 14 -11.13 19.48 -10.91
C LEU A 14 -9.99 18.80 -11.68
N VAL A 15 -8.87 19.49 -11.90
CA VAL A 15 -7.73 18.91 -12.64
C VAL A 15 -7.06 17.78 -11.83
N PRO A 16 -6.65 17.95 -10.56
CA PRO A 16 -6.11 16.86 -9.76
C PRO A 16 -7.13 15.73 -9.53
N LEU A 17 -8.40 16.08 -9.37
CA LEU A 17 -9.47 15.11 -9.16
C LEU A 17 -9.72 14.24 -10.40
N SER A 18 -9.75 14.85 -11.60
CA SER A 18 -9.90 14.12 -12.87
C SER A 18 -8.68 13.26 -13.20
N VAL A 19 -7.46 13.78 -13.02
CA VAL A 19 -6.22 12.99 -13.15
C VAL A 19 -6.25 11.82 -12.17
N GLY A 20 -6.67 12.06 -10.93
CA GLY A 20 -6.77 11.01 -9.93
C GLY A 20 -7.79 9.94 -10.30
N LEU A 21 -8.95 10.35 -10.82
CA LEU A 21 -9.97 9.43 -11.32
C LEU A 21 -9.43 8.55 -12.46
N ILE A 22 -8.72 9.15 -13.43
CA ILE A 22 -8.11 8.42 -14.55
C ILE A 22 -7.10 7.38 -14.05
N LEU A 23 -6.24 7.75 -13.09
CA LEU A 23 -5.25 6.84 -12.50
C LEU A 23 -5.91 5.69 -11.72
N ALA A 24 -7.03 5.94 -11.05
CA ALA A 24 -7.79 4.91 -10.33
C ALA A 24 -8.33 3.81 -11.26
N PHE A 25 -8.70 4.16 -12.48
CA PHE A 25 -9.20 3.19 -13.48
C PHE A 25 -8.13 2.64 -14.41
N LYS A 26 -6.88 3.11 -14.32
CA LYS A 26 -5.77 2.57 -15.11
C LYS A 26 -5.61 1.07 -14.83
N LYS A 27 -5.70 0.23 -15.86
CA LYS A 27 -5.51 -1.22 -15.75
C LYS A 27 -4.04 -1.55 -15.43
N PRO A 28 -3.76 -2.64 -14.68
CA PRO A 28 -2.39 -3.13 -14.51
C PRO A 28 -1.81 -3.59 -15.85
N ALA A 29 -0.50 -3.81 -15.90
CA ALA A 29 0.14 -4.33 -17.11
C ALA A 29 -0.44 -5.71 -17.47
N ALA A 30 -0.65 -5.95 -18.76
CA ALA A 30 -1.10 -7.23 -19.27
C ALA A 30 0.03 -8.27 -19.25
N GLY A 31 -0.33 -9.55 -19.20
CA GLY A 31 0.62 -10.67 -19.18
C GLY A 31 0.99 -11.17 -17.78
N PRO A 32 1.99 -12.06 -17.69
CA PRO A 32 2.48 -12.58 -16.42
C PRO A 32 2.93 -11.47 -15.46
N ASN A 33 2.91 -11.76 -14.17
CA ASN A 33 3.38 -10.81 -13.17
C ASN A 33 4.89 -10.54 -13.36
N ARG A 34 5.26 -9.26 -13.51
CA ARG A 34 6.66 -8.84 -13.78
C ARG A 34 7.57 -8.87 -12.54
N PHE A 35 7.02 -9.08 -11.35
CA PHE A 35 7.70 -8.98 -10.07
C PHE A 35 8.00 -10.35 -9.44
N GLY A 36 7.88 -11.43 -10.21
CA GLY A 36 8.24 -12.79 -9.81
C GLY A 36 7.04 -13.69 -9.44
N ASP A 37 7.37 -14.84 -8.87
CA ASP A 37 6.43 -15.93 -8.56
C ASP A 37 5.43 -15.57 -7.46
N LEU A 38 4.40 -16.41 -7.31
CA LEU A 38 3.36 -16.20 -6.30
C LEU A 38 3.99 -16.19 -4.89
N PRO A 39 3.72 -15.16 -4.07
CA PRO A 39 4.22 -15.12 -2.71
C PRO A 39 3.51 -16.18 -1.86
N GLN A 40 4.26 -16.83 -0.97
CA GLN A 40 3.72 -17.83 -0.07
C GLN A 40 2.77 -17.18 0.97
N ALA A 41 1.72 -17.92 1.33
CA ALA A 41 0.85 -17.53 2.44
C ALA A 41 1.61 -17.68 3.76
N MET A 42 1.56 -16.65 4.60
CA MET A 42 2.21 -16.61 5.90
C MET A 42 1.20 -16.60 7.04
N GLY A 43 1.57 -17.23 8.17
CA GLY A 43 0.89 -17.03 9.46
C GLY A 43 1.29 -15.71 10.12
N PHE A 44 0.64 -15.36 11.24
CA PHE A 44 0.84 -14.07 11.92
C PHE A 44 2.30 -13.80 12.31
N GLY A 45 2.95 -14.72 13.04
CA GLY A 45 4.35 -14.53 13.45
C GLY A 45 5.34 -14.52 12.29
N GLN A 46 5.07 -15.29 11.23
CA GLN A 46 5.88 -15.28 10.01
C GLN A 46 5.78 -13.95 9.27
N ALA A 47 4.58 -13.36 9.23
CA ALA A 47 4.37 -12.04 8.63
C ALA A 47 5.16 -10.96 9.38
N ILE A 48 5.12 -10.94 10.71
CA ILE A 48 5.92 -10.00 11.54
C ILE A 48 7.42 -10.19 11.28
N SER A 49 7.89 -11.43 11.25
CA SER A 49 9.29 -11.74 10.94
C SER A 49 9.68 -11.26 9.54
N SER A 50 8.84 -11.52 8.53
CA SER A 50 9.05 -11.03 7.16
C SER A 50 9.07 -9.50 7.09
N PHE A 51 8.17 -8.82 7.82
CA PHE A 51 8.07 -7.36 7.86
C PHE A 51 9.38 -6.71 8.30
N PHE A 52 9.98 -7.18 9.39
CA PHE A 52 11.25 -6.64 9.88
C PHE A 52 12.48 -7.16 9.13
N ARG A 53 12.45 -8.38 8.58
CA ARG A 53 13.56 -8.90 7.76
C ARG A 53 13.66 -8.20 6.41
N LYS A 54 12.53 -7.82 5.81
CA LYS A 54 12.43 -7.14 4.51
C LYS A 54 12.21 -5.64 4.70
N TYR A 55 13.00 -5.05 5.61
CA TYR A 55 12.78 -3.70 6.12
C TYR A 55 12.79 -2.60 5.05
N VAL A 56 13.72 -2.68 4.12
CA VAL A 56 13.86 -1.77 2.97
C VAL A 56 13.98 -2.56 1.66
N ASP A 57 13.31 -3.71 1.59
CA ASP A 57 13.22 -4.51 0.38
C ASP A 57 11.92 -4.22 -0.36
N PHE A 58 12.06 -3.49 -1.47
CA PHE A 58 10.96 -3.12 -2.36
C PHE A 58 10.74 -4.13 -3.49
N ASN A 59 11.59 -5.16 -3.59
CA ASN A 59 11.54 -6.12 -4.67
C ASN A 59 10.65 -7.32 -4.33
N GLY A 60 10.11 -7.95 -5.37
CA GLY A 60 9.23 -9.11 -5.21
C GLY A 60 7.80 -8.74 -4.85
N ARG A 61 7.09 -9.73 -4.30
CA ARG A 61 5.64 -9.69 -4.02
C ARG A 61 5.37 -9.97 -2.55
N ALA A 62 4.32 -9.34 -2.03
CA ALA A 62 3.80 -9.60 -0.69
C ALA A 62 2.42 -10.27 -0.80
N SER A 63 2.27 -11.42 -0.12
CA SER A 63 1.00 -12.12 -0.07
C SER A 63 -0.03 -11.31 0.73
N ARG A 64 -1.32 -11.60 0.53
CA ARG A 64 -2.41 -10.96 1.29
C ARG A 64 -2.21 -11.12 2.80
N SER A 65 -1.81 -12.31 3.26
CA SER A 65 -1.63 -12.56 4.68
C SER A 65 -0.37 -11.90 5.23
N GLU A 66 0.74 -11.85 4.47
CA GLU A 66 1.92 -11.05 4.86
C GLU A 66 1.53 -9.58 5.10
N PHE A 67 0.74 -8.99 4.20
CA PHE A 67 0.33 -7.59 4.29
C PHE A 67 -0.63 -7.33 5.46
N TRP A 68 -1.71 -8.08 5.56
CA TRP A 68 -2.76 -7.81 6.55
C TRP A 68 -2.34 -8.17 7.98
N PHE A 69 -1.57 -9.22 8.19
CA PHE A 69 -1.06 -9.54 9.54
C PHE A 69 -0.03 -8.53 10.02
N SER A 70 0.88 -8.08 9.14
CA SER A 70 1.84 -7.02 9.48
C SER A 70 1.13 -5.70 9.76
N THR A 71 0.12 -5.34 8.95
CA THR A 71 -0.70 -4.14 9.16
C THR A 71 -1.44 -4.20 10.50
N LEU A 72 -2.06 -5.35 10.81
CA LEU A 72 -2.73 -5.58 12.09
C LEU A 72 -1.75 -5.41 13.26
N PHE A 73 -0.56 -6.01 13.18
CA PHE A 73 0.49 -5.85 14.18
C PHE A 73 0.88 -4.38 14.38
N VAL A 74 1.12 -3.64 13.29
CA VAL A 74 1.44 -2.21 13.37
C VAL A 74 0.33 -1.41 14.04
N ILE A 75 -0.93 -1.68 13.70
CA ILE A 75 -2.09 -1.00 14.30
C ILE A 75 -2.20 -1.32 15.79
N LEU A 76 -2.06 -2.59 16.19
CA LEU A 76 -2.18 -3.01 17.59
C LEU A 76 -1.09 -2.38 18.47
N VAL A 77 0.17 -2.37 18.01
CA VAL A 77 1.26 -1.72 18.76
C VAL A 77 1.04 -0.21 18.83
N SER A 78 0.65 0.43 17.72
CA SER A 78 0.34 1.87 17.71
C SER A 78 -0.79 2.22 18.67
N PHE A 79 -1.84 1.41 18.71
CA PHE A 79 -2.96 1.59 19.61
C PHE A 79 -2.55 1.38 21.08
N ALA A 80 -1.78 0.34 21.38
CA ALA A 80 -1.26 0.10 22.73
C ALA A 80 -0.38 1.26 23.22
N LEU A 81 0.52 1.77 22.37
CA LEU A 81 1.35 2.93 22.69
C LEU A 81 0.52 4.19 22.93
N TYR A 82 -0.52 4.42 22.13
CA TYR A 82 -1.44 5.55 22.34
C TYR A 82 -2.15 5.49 23.70
N LEU A 83 -2.53 4.30 24.18
CA LEU A 83 -3.16 4.14 25.50
C LEU A 83 -2.18 4.36 26.66
N ILE A 84 -0.91 4.01 26.49
CA ILE A 84 0.13 4.17 27.52
C ILE A 84 0.61 5.62 27.58
N GLU A 85 0.91 6.22 26.43
CA GLU A 85 1.55 7.52 26.32
C GLU A 85 1.02 8.29 25.09
N PRO A 86 -0.17 8.93 25.18
CA PRO A 86 -0.85 9.52 24.02
C PRO A 86 -0.05 10.60 23.26
N THR A 87 0.79 11.37 23.97
CA THR A 87 1.54 12.51 23.42
C THR A 87 3.06 12.37 23.62
N GLY A 88 3.53 11.14 23.82
CA GLY A 88 4.92 10.89 24.15
C GLY A 88 5.84 10.53 23.00
N ALA A 89 7.13 10.43 23.33
CA ALA A 89 8.16 10.14 22.34
C ALA A 89 8.08 8.70 21.79
N LEU A 90 7.54 7.75 22.57
CA LEU A 90 7.48 6.34 22.16
C LEU A 90 6.64 6.13 20.89
N GLY A 91 5.51 6.82 20.77
CA GLY A 91 4.67 6.77 19.57
C GLY A 91 5.41 7.32 18.33
N GLY A 92 6.17 8.39 18.49
CA GLY A 92 7.00 8.96 17.43
C GLY A 92 8.13 8.02 16.98
N ILE A 93 8.86 7.43 17.94
CA ILE A 93 9.93 6.46 17.66
C ILE A 93 9.36 5.24 16.94
N TRP A 94 8.21 4.72 17.40
CA TRP A 94 7.52 3.60 16.75
C TRP A 94 7.12 3.93 15.32
N SER A 95 6.50 5.10 15.10
CA SER A 95 6.11 5.57 13.77
C SER A 95 7.29 5.59 12.81
N LEU A 96 8.43 6.13 13.24
CA LEU A 96 9.68 6.13 12.46
C LEU A 96 10.20 4.71 12.20
N ALA A 97 10.18 3.84 13.22
CA ALA A 97 10.66 2.47 13.12
C ALA A 97 9.86 1.63 12.12
N VAL A 98 8.55 1.87 11.98
CA VAL A 98 7.70 1.12 11.04
C VAL A 98 7.47 1.82 9.71
N PHE A 99 7.93 3.07 9.56
CA PHE A 99 7.67 3.87 8.37
C PHE A 99 8.20 3.23 7.09
N LEU A 100 9.50 2.95 7.03
CA LEU A 100 10.15 2.34 5.87
C LEU A 100 9.63 0.94 5.52
N PRO A 101 9.52 -0.02 6.47
CA PRO A 101 9.01 -1.35 6.15
C PRO A 101 7.55 -1.34 5.71
N SER A 102 6.73 -0.37 6.20
CA SER A 102 5.35 -0.22 5.75
C SER A 102 5.28 0.18 4.27
N ILE A 103 6.11 1.12 3.84
CA ILE A 103 6.20 1.55 2.42
C ILE A 103 6.74 0.41 1.55
N ALA A 104 7.77 -0.29 2.02
CA ALA A 104 8.37 -1.42 1.30
C ALA A 104 7.36 -2.57 1.10
N MET A 105 6.65 -2.95 2.16
CA MET A 105 5.61 -3.97 2.10
C MET A 105 4.43 -3.54 1.22
N ALA A 106 3.96 -2.30 1.35
CA ALA A 106 2.89 -1.74 0.52
C ALA A 106 3.26 -1.76 -0.98
N THR A 107 4.51 -1.46 -1.30
CA THR A 107 5.07 -1.56 -2.65
C THR A 107 5.00 -2.99 -3.18
N ARG A 108 5.51 -3.97 -2.41
CA ARG A 108 5.45 -5.40 -2.75
C ARG A 108 4.01 -5.92 -2.86
N ARG A 109 3.06 -5.35 -2.11
CA ARG A 109 1.64 -5.68 -2.21
C ARG A 109 1.02 -5.18 -3.53
N LEU A 110 1.40 -4.00 -4.00
CA LEU A 110 0.99 -3.50 -5.33
C LEU A 110 1.63 -4.33 -6.45
N HIS A 111 2.86 -4.77 -6.26
CA HIS A 111 3.54 -5.67 -7.19
C HIS A 111 2.79 -7.00 -7.35
N ASP A 112 2.15 -7.50 -6.30
CA ASP A 112 1.37 -8.75 -6.37
C ASP A 112 0.19 -8.68 -7.36
N ILE A 113 -0.36 -7.49 -7.60
CA ILE A 113 -1.42 -7.24 -8.59
C ILE A 113 -0.88 -6.62 -9.90
N ASN A 114 0.42 -6.81 -10.17
CA ASN A 114 1.15 -6.30 -11.33
C ASN A 114 1.08 -4.77 -11.52
N ARG A 115 0.91 -4.03 -10.42
CA ARG A 115 0.96 -2.55 -10.38
C ARG A 115 2.31 -2.09 -9.85
N SER A 116 2.69 -0.87 -10.18
CA SER A 116 3.90 -0.23 -9.63
C SER A 116 3.68 0.20 -8.17
N GLY A 117 4.72 0.10 -7.34
CA GLY A 117 4.72 0.64 -5.97
C GLY A 117 4.42 2.13 -5.86
N TRP A 118 4.73 2.92 -6.90
CA TRP A 118 4.46 4.36 -6.94
C TRP A 118 2.98 4.72 -6.77
N PHE A 119 2.06 3.78 -7.05
CA PHE A 119 0.63 3.97 -6.81
C PHE A 119 0.26 4.14 -5.33
N GLN A 120 1.15 3.89 -4.38
CA GLN A 120 0.91 4.25 -2.98
C GLN A 120 0.81 5.77 -2.77
N LEU A 121 1.52 6.58 -3.58
CA LEU A 121 1.43 8.05 -3.51
C LEU A 121 0.05 8.58 -3.92
N PHE A 122 -0.69 7.78 -4.70
CA PHE A 122 -2.06 8.12 -5.06
C PHE A 122 -2.95 8.26 -3.82
N ALA A 123 -2.70 7.47 -2.77
CA ALA A 123 -3.41 7.59 -1.49
C ALA A 123 -3.12 8.90 -0.75
N LEU A 124 -1.94 9.50 -0.95
CA LEU A 124 -1.55 10.75 -0.30
C LEU A 124 -2.04 11.99 -1.05
N LEU A 125 -2.02 11.94 -2.38
CA LEU A 125 -2.23 13.13 -3.23
C LEU A 125 -3.68 13.34 -3.64
N VAL A 126 -4.52 12.31 -3.58
CA VAL A 126 -5.91 12.39 -4.05
C VAL A 126 -6.84 11.91 -2.94
N PRO A 127 -7.88 12.68 -2.54
CA PRO A 127 -8.81 12.26 -1.48
C PRO A 127 -9.47 10.89 -1.78
N ILE A 128 -9.76 10.70 -3.08
CA ILE A 128 -10.08 9.45 -3.80
C ILE A 128 -9.22 8.23 -3.44
N GLY A 129 -7.92 8.50 -3.39
CA GLY A 129 -6.88 7.53 -3.66
C GLY A 129 -6.69 6.52 -2.55
N THR A 130 -6.92 6.92 -1.30
CA THR A 130 -6.80 6.01 -0.14
C THR A 130 -7.77 4.83 -0.29
N ILE A 131 -9.02 5.10 -0.65
CA ILE A 131 -10.04 4.06 -0.83
C ILE A 131 -9.67 3.13 -1.99
N VAL A 132 -9.20 3.69 -3.11
CA VAL A 132 -8.80 2.92 -4.30
C VAL A 132 -7.60 2.02 -4.00
N VAL A 133 -6.56 2.55 -3.35
CA VAL A 133 -5.35 1.81 -2.99
C VAL A 133 -5.67 0.72 -1.95
N LEU A 134 -6.54 1.02 -0.97
CA LEU A 134 -7.01 0.04 0.00
C LEU A 134 -7.77 -1.11 -0.69
N ALA A 135 -8.66 -0.79 -1.64
CA ALA A 135 -9.36 -1.79 -2.44
C ALA A 135 -8.38 -2.64 -3.26
N TRP A 136 -7.29 -2.04 -3.78
CA TRP A 136 -6.21 -2.78 -4.44
C TRP A 136 -5.44 -3.71 -3.51
N TYR A 137 -5.18 -3.31 -2.26
CA TYR A 137 -4.55 -4.19 -1.28
C TYR A 137 -5.40 -5.44 -0.98
N CYS A 138 -6.73 -5.34 -1.10
CA CYS A 138 -7.65 -6.47 -0.97
C CYS A 138 -7.71 -7.40 -2.20
N LYS A 139 -7.24 -6.98 -3.39
CA LYS A 139 -7.40 -7.76 -4.64
C LYS A 139 -6.63 -9.08 -4.66
N ALA A 140 -7.09 -10.02 -5.49
CA ALA A 140 -6.41 -11.30 -5.66
C ALA A 140 -5.07 -11.11 -6.38
N PRO A 141 -4.06 -11.96 -6.12
CA PRO A 141 -2.80 -11.90 -6.86
C PRO A 141 -3.08 -11.96 -8.35
N ALA A 142 -2.30 -11.20 -9.14
CA ALA A 142 -2.26 -11.42 -10.57
C ALA A 142 -1.72 -12.84 -10.83
N ALA A 143 -2.29 -13.52 -11.83
CA ALA A 143 -1.88 -14.86 -12.22
C ALA A 143 -0.37 -14.90 -12.46
N ALA A 144 0.30 -15.91 -11.88
CA ALA A 144 1.65 -16.26 -12.29
C ALA A 144 1.61 -16.98 -13.64
N ASP A 145 2.74 -17.01 -14.34
CA ASP A 145 2.87 -17.80 -15.54
C ASP A 145 2.73 -19.29 -15.16
N SER A 146 1.60 -19.91 -15.51
CA SER A 146 1.30 -21.31 -15.18
C SER A 146 2.22 -22.32 -15.87
N ARG A 147 3.12 -21.85 -16.74
CA ARG A 147 4.16 -22.66 -17.40
C ARG A 147 5.36 -22.97 -16.51
N ALA A 148 5.59 -22.20 -15.43
CA ALA A 148 6.71 -22.45 -14.51
C ALA A 148 6.40 -23.52 -13.45
N SER A 149 5.13 -23.85 -13.22
CA SER A 149 4.68 -24.88 -12.27
C SER A 149 4.34 -26.22 -12.93
N ALA A 150 4.63 -26.37 -14.22
CA ALA A 150 4.27 -27.53 -15.05
C ALA A 150 5.48 -28.40 -15.47
N PHE A 151 6.67 -28.13 -14.93
CA PHE A 151 7.89 -28.91 -15.14
C PHE A 151 8.49 -29.33 -13.80
#